data_AF-A0A0H2S8G1-F1
#
_entry.id   AF-A0A0H2S8G1-F1
#
_cell.length_a   1.000
_cell.length_b   1.000
_cell.length_c   1.000
_cell.angle_alpha   90.00
_cell.angle_beta   90.00
_cell.angle_gamma   90.00
#
_symmetry.space_group_name_H-M   'P 1'
#
loop_
_entity.id
_entity.type
_entity.pdbx_description
1 polymer ?
#
loop_
_entity_poly.entity_id
_entity_poly.type
_entity_poly.pdbx_seq_one_letter_code
_entity_poly.pdbx_strand_id
1 'polypeptide(L)'
;MASESGAHIANDKSITSHAAILHAFEEFRSDLDLENDRRERIVKSSRDITINSKRVIFLLHRLAIAGIDDDGVKDDRTDYVEAKKKLAEIRVIFKNLQHELEAERFWHHQSAISPGMQEYIEAVSFLHYLEKGKMISYDGVLNSLRDENGVLLCPLSLDDYLLGVSDLTGELMRFAITAISRRGGRRKAREVSDFVRGCKADFDGFSPYVKQLSKKQAVTSQSLQKIEEAAYAIAVRASEYGENDAMLADIVEQCVMGVKSRGAMYETETPLLGG
;
A
#
# COMPACT_ATOMS: atom_id res chain seq x y z
N MET A 1 -34.87 9.58 81.60
CA MET A 1 -33.39 9.45 81.61
C MET A 1 -32.99 8.76 80.32
N ALA A 2 -32.08 9.41 79.57
CA ALA A 2 -31.30 8.91 78.44
C ALA A 2 -32.08 8.49 77.17
N SER A 3 -31.68 8.86 75.96
CA SER A 3 -30.61 9.74 75.47
C SER A 3 -30.76 9.77 73.94
N GLU A 4 -30.55 10.93 73.35
CA GLU A 4 -30.41 11.13 71.92
C GLU A 4 -29.37 10.19 71.31
N SER A 5 -29.64 9.68 70.11
CA SER A 5 -28.60 9.18 69.21
C SER A 5 -28.97 9.54 67.79
N GLY A 6 -28.65 10.79 67.43
CA GLY A 6 -28.35 11.12 66.05
C GLY A 6 -26.97 10.59 65.72
N ALA A 7 -26.85 9.83 64.64
CA ALA A 7 -25.58 9.61 63.96
C ALA A 7 -25.84 9.16 62.52
N HIS A 8 -25.63 10.11 61.61
CA HIS A 8 -25.03 9.91 60.30
C HIS A 8 -25.74 8.97 59.32
N ILE A 9 -26.83 9.48 58.73
CA ILE A 9 -26.99 9.32 57.27
C ILE A 9 -25.90 10.22 56.65
N ALA A 10 -24.72 9.65 56.45
CA ALA A 10 -23.62 10.28 55.75
C ALA A 10 -24.03 10.53 54.30
N ASN A 11 -24.61 11.71 54.08
CA ASN A 11 -24.53 12.55 52.90
C ASN A 11 -23.89 11.89 51.66
N ASP A 12 -24.67 11.07 50.96
CA ASP A 12 -24.46 10.64 49.57
C ASP A 12 -24.71 11.83 48.61
N LYS A 13 -23.97 12.92 48.81
CA LYS A 13 -24.01 14.15 47.98
C LYS A 13 -22.67 14.47 47.34
N SER A 14 -21.68 13.57 47.40
CA SER A 14 -20.36 13.86 46.82
C SER A 14 -20.32 13.75 45.29
N ILE A 15 -21.36 13.21 44.65
CA ILE A 15 -21.44 13.06 43.18
C ILE A 15 -22.28 14.18 42.51
N THR A 16 -22.91 15.08 43.27
CA THR A 16 -23.85 16.10 42.72
C THR A 16 -23.42 17.54 42.99
N SER A 17 -22.13 17.77 43.20
CA SER A 17 -21.57 19.13 43.29
C SER A 17 -21.28 19.64 41.87
N HIS A 18 -21.80 20.81 41.51
CA HIS A 18 -21.50 21.48 40.23
C HIS A 18 -19.98 21.59 40.00
N ALA A 19 -19.19 21.78 41.06
CA ALA A 19 -17.73 21.81 40.99
C ALA A 19 -17.12 20.43 40.68
N ALA A 20 -17.69 19.34 41.21
CA ALA A 20 -17.25 17.98 40.89
C ALA A 20 -17.55 17.61 39.43
N ILE A 21 -18.70 18.06 38.91
CA ILE A 21 -19.04 17.91 37.49
C ILE A 21 -18.04 18.71 36.63
N LEU A 22 -17.81 19.99 36.94
CA LEU A 22 -16.83 20.81 36.19
C LEU A 22 -15.42 20.21 36.22
N HIS A 23 -14.97 19.65 37.35
CA HIS A 23 -13.68 18.97 37.44
C HIS A 23 -13.63 17.74 36.54
N ALA A 24 -14.68 16.90 36.55
CA ALA A 24 -14.75 15.74 35.66
C ALA A 24 -14.72 16.14 34.17
N PHE A 25 -15.41 17.21 33.79
CA PHE A 25 -15.34 17.73 32.41
C PHE A 25 -13.97 18.29 32.05
N GLU A 26 -13.25 18.86 33.01
CA GLU A 26 -11.87 19.32 32.80
C GLU A 26 -10.92 18.14 32.58
N GLU A 27 -11.06 17.06 33.35
CA GLU A 27 -10.31 15.81 33.14
C GLU A 27 -10.65 15.19 31.78
N PHE A 28 -11.93 15.08 31.41
CA PHE A 28 -12.33 14.57 30.10
C PHE A 28 -11.80 15.42 28.96
N ARG A 29 -11.75 16.75 29.11
CA ARG A 29 -11.14 17.64 28.12
C ARG A 29 -9.65 17.32 27.97
N SER A 30 -8.92 17.23 29.08
CA SER A 30 -7.49 16.91 29.06
C SER A 30 -7.22 15.56 28.39
N ASP A 31 -8.04 14.54 28.68
CA ASP A 31 -7.89 13.21 28.07
C ASP A 31 -8.18 13.24 26.56
N LEU A 32 -9.22 13.94 26.13
CA LEU A 32 -9.56 14.10 24.71
C LEU A 32 -8.48 14.88 23.95
N ASP A 33 -7.92 15.92 24.54
CA ASP A 33 -6.84 16.71 23.93
C ASP A 33 -5.59 15.84 23.75
N LEU A 34 -5.21 15.04 24.76
CA LEU A 34 -4.09 14.11 24.67
C LEU A 34 -4.29 13.05 23.56
N GLU A 35 -5.51 12.51 23.42
CA GLU A 35 -5.84 11.55 22.36
C GLU A 35 -5.86 12.20 20.96
N ASN A 36 -6.36 13.42 20.84
CA ASN A 36 -6.33 14.16 19.58
C ASN A 36 -4.89 14.48 19.15
N ASP A 37 -4.06 14.96 20.07
CA ASP A 37 -2.64 15.22 19.83
C ASP A 37 -1.90 13.95 19.39
N ARG A 38 -2.19 12.81 20.04
CA ARG A 38 -1.67 11.50 19.64
C ARG A 38 -2.07 11.14 18.22
N ARG A 39 -3.37 11.23 17.91
CA ARG A 39 -3.90 10.95 16.58
C ARG A 39 -3.22 11.81 15.52
N GLU A 40 -3.03 13.11 15.79
CA GLU A 40 -2.32 14.00 14.86
C GLU A 40 -0.88 13.56 14.60
N ARG A 41 -0.14 13.15 15.63
CA ARG A 41 1.23 12.64 15.46
C ARG A 41 1.28 11.36 14.63
N ILE A 42 0.29 10.48 14.81
CA ILE A 42 0.14 9.25 14.00
C ILE A 42 -0.18 9.61 12.54
N VAL A 43 -1.12 10.52 12.29
CA VAL A 43 -1.49 10.97 10.94
C VAL A 43 -0.29 11.60 10.22
N LYS A 44 0.48 12.46 10.90
CA LYS A 44 1.69 13.08 10.33
C LYS A 44 2.71 12.02 9.91
N SER A 45 2.99 11.06 10.78
CA SER A 45 3.93 9.97 10.50
C SER A 45 3.42 9.01 9.41
N SER A 46 2.12 8.70 9.41
CA SER A 46 1.46 7.91 8.36
C SER A 46 1.63 8.54 6.98
N ARG A 47 1.45 9.87 6.89
CA ARG A 47 1.68 10.64 5.66
C ARG A 47 3.14 10.56 5.20
N ASP A 48 4.10 10.67 6.12
CA ASP A 48 5.52 10.55 5.79
C ASP A 48 5.88 9.15 5.29
N ILE A 49 5.30 8.10 5.91
CA ILE A 49 5.44 6.71 5.44
C ILE A 49 4.88 6.57 4.03
N THR A 50 3.68 7.10 3.75
CA THR A 50 3.09 7.08 2.39
C THR A 50 4.00 7.76 1.37
N ILE A 51 4.47 8.97 1.66
CA ILE A 51 5.31 9.74 0.73
C ILE A 51 6.61 8.98 0.42
N ASN A 52 7.26 8.44 1.45
CA ASN A 52 8.52 7.73 1.26
C ASN A 52 8.31 6.38 0.57
N SER A 53 7.21 5.68 0.84
CA SER A 53 6.85 4.42 0.15
C SER A 53 6.58 4.66 -1.34
N LYS A 54 5.86 5.72 -1.71
CA LYS A 54 5.71 6.16 -3.11
C LYS A 54 7.04 6.40 -3.81
N ARG A 55 7.96 7.09 -3.12
CA ARG A 55 9.31 7.34 -3.66
C ARG A 55 10.07 6.03 -3.90
N VAL A 56 9.90 5.02 -3.04
CA VAL A 56 10.45 3.68 -3.26
C VAL A 56 9.79 3.02 -4.48
N ILE A 57 8.46 3.06 -4.61
CA ILE A 57 7.75 2.49 -5.77
C ILE A 57 8.25 3.11 -7.09
N PHE A 58 8.37 4.44 -7.15
CA PHE A 58 8.92 5.12 -8.33
C PHE A 58 10.38 4.73 -8.63
N LEU A 59 11.20 4.57 -7.59
CA LEU A 59 12.58 4.10 -7.73
C LEU A 59 12.62 2.68 -8.29
N LEU A 60 11.78 1.78 -7.77
CA LEU A 60 11.67 0.39 -8.22
C LEU A 60 11.25 0.31 -9.69
N HIS A 61 10.27 1.10 -10.12
CA HIS A 61 9.90 1.20 -11.53
C HIS A 61 11.10 1.57 -12.40
N ARG A 62 11.82 2.62 -12.03
CA ARG A 62 12.98 3.08 -12.81
C ARG A 62 14.05 2.00 -12.92
N LEU A 63 14.37 1.32 -11.81
CA LEU A 63 15.38 0.27 -11.76
C LEU A 63 14.96 -0.97 -12.57
N ALA A 64 13.73 -1.45 -12.36
CA ALA A 64 13.18 -2.61 -13.06
C ALA A 64 13.16 -2.40 -14.58
N ILE A 65 12.81 -1.19 -15.00
CA ILE A 65 12.71 -0.79 -16.39
C ILE A 65 14.11 -0.68 -17.02
N ALA A 66 15.09 -0.09 -16.32
CA ALA A 66 16.50 -0.10 -16.76
C ALA A 66 17.11 -1.51 -16.83
N GLY A 67 16.61 -2.46 -16.03
CA GLY A 67 16.98 -3.87 -16.09
C GLY A 67 16.55 -4.56 -17.39
N ILE A 68 15.48 -4.10 -18.04
CA ILE A 68 14.98 -4.71 -19.30
C ILE A 68 15.86 -4.35 -20.50
N ASP A 69 16.50 -3.17 -20.49
CA ASP A 69 17.31 -2.70 -21.62
C ASP A 69 18.71 -3.33 -21.67
N ASP A 70 19.09 -4.09 -20.64
CA ASP A 70 20.41 -4.68 -20.52
C ASP A 70 20.37 -6.16 -20.90
N ASP A 71 20.93 -6.49 -22.07
CA ASP A 71 21.04 -7.87 -22.58
C ASP A 71 22.09 -8.72 -21.82
N GLY A 72 22.70 -8.18 -20.76
CA GLY A 72 23.76 -8.81 -19.96
C GLY A 72 23.27 -9.65 -18.77
N VAL A 73 24.07 -10.66 -18.41
CA VAL A 73 23.92 -11.43 -17.16
C VAL A 73 24.21 -10.50 -15.98
N LYS A 74 23.16 -9.96 -15.37
CA LYS A 74 23.27 -9.17 -14.14
C LYS A 74 23.35 -10.07 -12.91
N ASP A 75 24.17 -9.67 -11.95
CA ASP A 75 24.23 -10.26 -10.61
C ASP A 75 22.98 -9.83 -9.83
N ASP A 76 22.04 -10.76 -9.65
CA ASP A 76 20.73 -10.61 -8.97
C ASP A 76 20.80 -9.90 -7.59
N ARG A 77 21.98 -9.75 -6.99
CA ARG A 77 22.14 -9.33 -5.59
C ARG A 77 22.29 -7.82 -5.38
N THR A 78 22.55 -7.01 -6.41
CA THR A 78 22.87 -5.57 -6.25
C THR A 78 21.78 -4.59 -6.70
N ASP A 79 20.75 -5.04 -7.41
CA ASP A 79 19.94 -4.13 -8.24
C ASP A 79 18.99 -3.21 -7.47
N TYR A 80 18.69 -3.52 -6.20
CA TYR A 80 17.72 -2.76 -5.40
C TYR A 80 18.26 -2.28 -4.04
N VAL A 81 19.57 -2.19 -3.88
CA VAL A 81 20.21 -1.75 -2.62
C VAL A 81 19.69 -0.37 -2.17
N GLU A 82 19.55 0.58 -3.10
CA GLU A 82 19.02 1.91 -2.79
C GLU A 82 17.57 1.86 -2.27
N ALA A 83 16.72 1.03 -2.88
CA ALA A 83 15.34 0.85 -2.46
C ALA A 83 15.27 0.21 -1.06
N LYS A 84 16.10 -0.80 -0.77
CA LYS A 84 16.21 -1.41 0.56
C LYS A 84 16.64 -0.41 1.63
N LYS A 85 17.57 0.50 1.31
CA LYS A 85 17.98 1.57 2.23
C LYS A 85 16.81 2.51 2.56
N LYS A 86 16.06 2.95 1.55
CA LYS A 86 14.87 3.80 1.75
C LYS A 86 13.77 3.10 2.54
N LEU A 87 13.56 1.79 2.32
CA LEU A 87 12.65 0.99 3.15
C LEU A 87 13.11 0.92 4.60
N ALA A 88 14.42 0.83 4.85
CA ALA A 88 14.96 0.88 6.21
C ALA A 88 14.72 2.25 6.87
N GLU A 89 14.82 3.36 6.13
CA GLU A 89 14.47 4.70 6.61
C GLU A 89 12.98 4.78 7.02
N ILE A 90 12.08 4.17 6.25
CA ILE A 90 10.65 4.10 6.60
C ILE A 90 10.43 3.29 7.89
N ARG A 91 11.16 2.20 8.11
CA ARG A 91 11.08 1.43 9.36
C ARG A 91 11.48 2.25 10.58
N VAL A 92 12.37 3.23 10.44
CA VAL A 92 12.70 4.15 11.54
C VAL A 92 11.48 4.98 11.94
N ILE A 93 10.63 5.38 10.98
CA ILE A 93 9.38 6.10 11.27
C ILE A 93 8.42 5.20 12.06
N PHE A 94 8.24 3.94 11.63
CA PHE A 94 7.44 2.96 12.39
C PHE A 94 7.99 2.75 13.80
N LYS A 95 9.31 2.65 13.96
CA LYS A 95 9.95 2.52 15.27
C LYS A 95 9.64 3.71 16.18
N ASN A 96 9.68 4.92 15.64
CA ASN A 96 9.34 6.13 16.41
C ASN A 96 7.86 6.16 16.80
N LEU A 97 6.97 5.56 16.00
CA LEU A 97 5.54 5.44 16.29
C LEU A 97 5.17 4.34 17.28
N GLN A 98 6.08 3.40 17.56
CA GLN A 98 5.77 2.17 18.31
C GLN A 98 5.05 2.45 19.63
N HIS A 99 5.57 3.41 20.42
CA HIS A 99 5.02 3.81 21.72
C HIS A 99 3.62 4.44 21.64
N GLU A 100 3.28 5.05 20.49
CA GLU A 100 1.97 5.66 20.28
C GLU A 100 0.88 4.61 19.99
N LEU A 101 1.29 3.43 19.51
CA LEU A 101 0.43 2.34 18.99
C LEU A 101 0.47 1.07 19.86
N GLU A 102 0.88 1.18 21.12
CA GLU A 102 0.99 0.01 22.02
C GLU A 102 -0.38 -0.57 22.40
N ALA A 103 -0.43 -1.90 22.46
CA ALA A 103 -1.58 -2.68 22.91
C ALA A 103 -2.90 -2.30 22.21
N GLU A 104 -3.95 -2.01 22.96
CA GLU A 104 -5.29 -1.72 22.44
C GLU A 104 -5.38 -0.36 21.70
N ARG A 105 -4.38 0.52 21.87
CA ARG A 105 -4.34 1.83 21.19
C ARG A 105 -4.21 1.69 19.68
N PHE A 106 -3.57 0.62 19.21
CA PHE A 106 -3.46 0.35 17.78
C PHE A 106 -4.85 0.32 17.12
N TRP A 107 -5.80 -0.40 17.70
CA TRP A 107 -7.14 -0.57 17.10
C TRP A 107 -7.94 0.73 17.10
N HIS A 108 -7.71 1.61 18.08
CA HIS A 108 -8.33 2.94 18.13
C HIS A 108 -7.78 3.86 17.01
N HIS A 109 -6.48 3.74 16.72
CA HIS A 109 -5.79 4.60 15.75
C HIS A 109 -5.46 3.90 14.42
N GLN A 110 -6.00 2.70 14.17
CA GLN A 110 -5.70 1.89 12.99
C GLN A 110 -6.02 2.65 11.70
N SER A 111 -7.16 3.35 11.66
CA SER A 111 -7.55 4.17 10.51
C SER A 111 -6.58 5.33 10.20
N ALA A 112 -5.87 5.85 11.22
CA ALA A 112 -4.90 6.93 11.04
C ALA A 112 -3.58 6.44 10.41
N ILE A 113 -3.12 5.24 10.78
CA ILE A 113 -1.88 4.65 10.27
C ILE A 113 -2.07 3.82 9.00
N SER A 114 -3.29 3.31 8.76
CA SER A 114 -3.65 2.44 7.65
C SER A 114 -3.19 2.93 6.27
N PRO A 115 -3.33 4.22 5.88
CA PRO A 115 -2.82 4.70 4.59
C PRO A 115 -1.31 4.56 4.42
N GLY A 116 -0.53 4.87 5.46
CA GLY A 116 0.92 4.66 5.47
C GLY A 116 1.27 3.18 5.42
N MET A 117 0.56 2.35 6.18
CA MET A 117 0.77 0.90 6.21
C MET A 117 0.53 0.26 4.83
N GLN A 118 -0.60 0.55 4.18
CA GLN A 118 -0.94 -0.01 2.88
C GLN A 118 0.10 0.35 1.81
N GLU A 119 0.54 1.61 1.76
CA GLU A 119 1.55 2.06 0.81
C GLU A 119 2.93 1.42 1.08
N TYR A 120 3.29 1.25 2.36
CA TYR A 120 4.50 0.51 2.73
C TYR A 120 4.43 -0.95 2.26
N ILE A 121 3.28 -1.60 2.46
CA ILE A 121 3.02 -2.98 2.02
C ILE A 121 3.17 -3.07 0.51
N GLU A 122 2.56 -2.15 -0.24
CA GLU A 122 2.70 -2.07 -1.69
C GLU A 122 4.19 -1.98 -2.11
N ALA A 123 4.96 -1.09 -1.48
CA ALA A 123 6.38 -0.91 -1.77
C ALA A 123 7.23 -2.17 -1.49
N VAL A 124 7.05 -2.82 -0.33
CA VAL A 124 7.80 -4.06 -0.01
C VAL A 124 7.36 -5.23 -0.87
N SER A 125 6.07 -5.29 -1.22
CA SER A 125 5.51 -6.33 -2.08
C SER A 125 6.05 -6.17 -3.51
N PHE A 126 6.19 -4.94 -3.99
CA PHE A 126 6.74 -4.68 -5.32
C PHE A 126 8.22 -5.07 -5.39
N LEU A 127 9.02 -4.68 -4.39
CA LEU A 127 10.41 -5.13 -4.30
C LEU A 127 10.50 -6.66 -4.26
N HIS A 128 9.68 -7.32 -3.43
CA HIS A 128 9.69 -8.78 -3.31
C HIS A 128 9.33 -9.47 -4.63
N TYR A 129 8.35 -8.94 -5.36
CA TYR A 129 8.01 -9.45 -6.68
C TYR A 129 9.16 -9.28 -7.68
N LEU A 130 9.82 -8.11 -7.70
CA LEU A 130 10.95 -7.87 -8.59
C LEU A 130 12.13 -8.81 -8.32
N GLU A 131 12.37 -9.16 -7.05
CA GLU A 131 13.45 -10.07 -6.66
C GLU A 131 13.10 -11.56 -6.82
N LYS A 132 11.85 -11.96 -6.61
CA LYS A 132 11.47 -13.37 -6.46
C LYS A 132 10.37 -13.86 -7.41
N GLY A 133 9.71 -12.95 -8.13
CA GLY A 133 8.59 -13.24 -9.01
C GLY A 133 7.35 -13.79 -8.29
N LYS A 134 7.20 -13.50 -6.99
CA LYS A 134 6.13 -14.03 -6.14
C LYS A 134 5.48 -12.95 -5.29
N MET A 135 4.25 -13.20 -4.85
CA MET A 135 3.58 -12.35 -3.85
C MET A 135 4.23 -12.55 -2.49
N ILE A 136 4.46 -11.45 -1.76
CA ILE A 136 4.93 -11.53 -0.37
C ILE A 136 3.80 -12.05 0.52
N SER A 137 4.12 -12.97 1.43
CA SER A 137 3.15 -13.48 2.40
C SER A 137 2.89 -12.46 3.53
N TYR A 138 1.79 -12.64 4.25
CA TYR A 138 1.50 -11.88 5.47
C TYR A 138 2.67 -11.92 6.46
N ASP A 139 3.22 -13.11 6.73
CA ASP A 139 4.39 -13.26 7.61
C ASP A 139 5.64 -12.58 7.04
N GLY A 140 5.78 -12.53 5.72
CA GLY A 140 6.87 -11.82 5.05
C GLY A 140 6.83 -10.32 5.32
N VAL A 141 5.64 -9.72 5.27
CA VAL A 141 5.41 -8.31 5.64
C VAL A 141 5.60 -8.11 7.14
N LEU A 142 5.05 -9.01 7.96
CA LEU A 142 5.20 -8.92 9.41
C LEU A 142 6.69 -8.94 9.82
N ASN A 143 7.49 -9.79 9.17
CA ASN A 143 8.94 -9.84 9.39
C ASN A 143 9.66 -8.57 8.90
N SER A 144 9.17 -7.90 7.85
CA SER A 144 9.74 -6.62 7.43
C SER A 144 9.43 -5.48 8.40
N LEU A 145 8.40 -5.64 9.23
CA LEU A 145 7.99 -4.73 10.31
C LEU A 145 8.61 -5.09 11.67
N ARG A 146 9.59 -6.00 11.73
CA ARG A 146 10.34 -6.29 12.96
C ARG A 146 11.65 -5.53 13.01
N ASP A 147 12.08 -5.19 14.23
CA ASP A 147 13.41 -4.65 14.48
C ASP A 147 14.47 -5.77 14.58
N GLU A 148 15.72 -5.38 14.85
CA GLU A 148 16.87 -6.30 14.97
C GLU A 148 16.72 -7.30 16.13
N ASN A 149 15.87 -6.99 17.13
CA ASN A 149 15.59 -7.84 18.27
C ASN A 149 14.32 -8.71 18.06
N GLY A 150 13.69 -8.62 16.88
CA GLY A 150 12.46 -9.33 16.55
C GLY A 150 11.19 -8.68 17.11
N VAL A 151 11.28 -7.48 17.70
CA VAL A 151 10.14 -6.74 18.24
C VAL A 151 9.35 -6.13 17.09
N LEU A 152 8.03 -6.28 17.14
CA LEU A 152 7.14 -5.73 16.11
C LEU A 152 7.05 -4.21 16.24
N LEU A 153 7.41 -3.50 15.16
CA LEU A 153 7.41 -2.04 15.09
C LEU A 153 5.98 -1.47 15.02
N CYS A 154 5.09 -2.17 14.34
CA CYS A 154 3.69 -1.80 14.19
C CYS A 154 2.84 -3.06 13.98
N PRO A 155 1.69 -3.22 14.68
CA PRO A 155 0.74 -4.27 14.37
C PRO A 155 0.27 -4.20 12.91
N LEU A 156 0.02 -5.36 12.31
CA LEU A 156 -0.47 -5.50 10.95
C LEU A 156 -1.91 -6.02 11.02
N SER A 157 -2.84 -5.34 10.35
CA SER A 157 -4.20 -5.86 10.17
C SER A 157 -4.28 -6.66 8.87
N LEU A 158 -5.20 -7.63 8.81
CA LEU A 158 -5.46 -8.38 7.57
C LEU A 158 -5.99 -7.47 6.46
N ASP A 159 -6.81 -6.48 6.80
CA ASP A 159 -7.36 -5.52 5.84
C ASP A 159 -6.25 -4.68 5.20
N ASP A 160 -5.31 -4.16 5.99
CA ASP A 160 -4.18 -3.39 5.47
C ASP A 160 -3.27 -4.24 4.59
N TYR A 161 -3.05 -5.51 4.97
CA TYR A 161 -2.33 -6.46 4.12
C TYR A 161 -3.03 -6.65 2.78
N LEU A 162 -4.30 -7.07 2.78
CA LEU A 162 -5.05 -7.38 1.56
C LEU A 162 -5.21 -6.15 0.67
N LEU A 163 -5.48 -4.97 1.24
CA LEU A 163 -5.60 -3.73 0.49
C LEU A 163 -4.26 -3.29 -0.10
N GLY A 164 -3.14 -3.40 0.63
CA GLY A 164 -1.81 -3.05 0.14
C GLY A 164 -1.29 -4.01 -0.94
N VAL A 165 -1.46 -5.32 -0.76
CA VAL A 165 -1.08 -6.29 -1.81
C VAL A 165 -2.01 -6.25 -3.03
N SER A 166 -3.25 -5.77 -2.87
CA SER A 166 -4.13 -5.50 -4.00
C SER A 166 -3.64 -4.29 -4.81
N ASP A 167 -3.14 -3.23 -4.17
CA ASP A 167 -2.61 -2.06 -4.88
C ASP A 167 -1.36 -2.39 -5.70
N LEU A 168 -0.51 -3.29 -5.20
CA LEU A 168 0.62 -3.84 -5.97
C LEU A 168 0.18 -4.30 -7.37
N THR A 169 -1.00 -4.91 -7.52
CA THR A 169 -1.46 -5.36 -8.85
C THR A 169 -1.56 -4.19 -9.84
N GLY A 170 -1.94 -2.99 -9.38
CA GLY A 170 -1.94 -1.78 -10.20
C GLY A 170 -0.54 -1.36 -10.62
N GLU A 171 0.43 -1.36 -9.71
CA GLU A 171 1.83 -1.00 -10.02
C GLU A 171 2.50 -2.04 -10.92
N LEU A 172 2.21 -3.33 -10.76
CA LEU A 172 2.67 -4.36 -11.68
C LEU A 172 2.12 -4.16 -13.10
N MET A 173 0.86 -3.77 -13.22
CA MET A 173 0.28 -3.46 -14.53
C MET A 173 0.90 -2.21 -15.16
N ARG A 174 1.17 -1.17 -14.35
CA ARG A 174 1.93 0.01 -14.80
C ARG A 174 3.34 -0.37 -15.30
N PHE A 175 4.01 -1.26 -14.57
CA PHE A 175 5.31 -1.80 -14.97
C PHE A 175 5.20 -2.55 -16.30
N ALA A 176 4.23 -3.44 -16.46
CA ALA A 176 4.03 -4.22 -17.67
C ALA A 176 3.69 -3.37 -18.90
N ILE A 177 2.87 -2.33 -18.77
CA ILE A 177 2.58 -1.35 -19.84
C ILE A 177 3.85 -0.59 -20.25
N THR A 178 4.71 -0.26 -19.30
CA THR A 178 5.97 0.42 -19.61
C THR A 178 6.96 -0.54 -20.26
N ALA A 179 7.02 -1.78 -19.77
CA ALA A 179 7.89 -2.84 -20.25
C ALA A 179 7.56 -3.30 -21.68
N ILE A 180 6.27 -3.47 -22.03
CA ILE A 180 5.87 -3.95 -23.36
C ILE A 180 6.32 -3.01 -24.50
N SER A 181 6.59 -1.75 -24.16
CA SER A 181 7.11 -0.72 -25.07
C SER A 181 8.58 -0.94 -25.45
N ARG A 182 9.31 -1.79 -24.71
CA ARG A 182 10.77 -1.93 -24.81
C ARG A 182 11.15 -3.21 -25.54
N ARG A 183 12.33 -3.21 -26.17
CA ARG A 183 12.93 -4.42 -26.76
C ARG A 183 13.13 -5.45 -25.65
N GLY A 184 12.73 -6.71 -25.88
CA GLY A 184 12.77 -7.77 -24.85
C GLY A 184 11.65 -7.71 -23.78
N GLY A 185 11.03 -6.56 -23.55
CA GLY A 185 10.03 -6.36 -22.48
C GLY A 185 8.68 -7.05 -22.68
N ARG A 186 8.38 -7.55 -23.89
CA ARG A 186 7.15 -8.30 -24.19
C ARG A 186 6.99 -9.57 -23.36
N ARG A 187 8.10 -10.31 -23.14
CA ARG A 187 8.09 -11.52 -22.30
C ARG A 187 7.74 -11.15 -20.87
N LYS A 188 8.39 -10.11 -20.35
CA LYS A 188 8.16 -9.61 -18.99
C LYS A 188 6.72 -9.13 -18.78
N ALA A 189 6.17 -8.38 -19.74
CA ALA A 189 4.78 -7.94 -19.67
C ALA A 189 3.78 -9.10 -19.61
N ARG A 190 4.06 -10.20 -20.33
CA ARG A 190 3.25 -11.42 -20.26
C ARG A 190 3.36 -12.11 -18.90
N GLU A 191 4.59 -12.33 -18.40
CA GLU A 191 4.82 -12.92 -17.07
C GLU A 191 4.09 -12.14 -15.96
N VAL A 192 4.15 -10.81 -16.02
CA VAL A 192 3.45 -9.94 -15.07
C VAL A 192 1.93 -10.06 -15.21
N SER A 193 1.41 -10.08 -16.44
CA SER A 193 -0.04 -10.22 -16.68
C SER A 193 -0.58 -11.55 -16.17
N ASP A 194 0.16 -12.64 -16.39
CA ASP A 194 -0.22 -13.97 -15.91
C ASP A 194 -0.23 -14.02 -14.37
N PHE A 195 0.79 -13.43 -13.73
CA PHE A 195 0.85 -13.30 -12.28
C PHE A 195 -0.33 -12.48 -11.72
N VAL A 196 -0.61 -11.31 -12.31
CA VAL A 196 -1.72 -10.44 -11.87
C VAL A 196 -3.08 -11.12 -12.09
N ARG A 197 -3.24 -11.91 -13.15
CA ARG A 197 -4.48 -12.71 -13.37
C ARG A 197 -4.70 -13.74 -12.27
N GLY A 198 -3.64 -14.41 -11.81
CA GLY A 198 -3.69 -15.31 -10.67
C GLY A 198 -4.11 -14.57 -9.38
N CYS A 199 -3.44 -13.45 -9.09
CA CYS A 199 -3.76 -12.63 -7.91
C CYS A 199 -5.21 -12.14 -7.92
N LYS A 200 -5.71 -11.69 -9.09
CA LYS A 200 -7.09 -11.26 -9.26
C LYS A 200 -8.07 -12.38 -8.92
N ALA A 201 -7.85 -13.59 -9.42
CA ALA A 201 -8.71 -14.73 -9.14
C ALA A 201 -8.79 -15.02 -7.63
N ASP A 202 -7.66 -14.93 -6.93
CA ASP A 202 -7.61 -15.08 -5.48
C ASP A 202 -8.36 -13.94 -4.76
N PHE A 203 -8.13 -12.68 -5.14
CA PHE A 203 -8.77 -11.51 -4.52
C PHE A 203 -10.27 -11.38 -4.79
N ASP A 204 -10.77 -11.88 -5.93
CA ASP A 204 -12.21 -11.94 -6.19
C ASP A 204 -12.94 -12.80 -5.13
N GLY A 205 -12.29 -13.87 -4.64
CA GLY A 205 -12.81 -14.69 -3.55
C GLY A 205 -12.94 -13.95 -2.22
N PHE A 206 -12.11 -12.94 -1.98
CA PHE A 206 -12.11 -12.13 -0.75
C PHE A 206 -12.95 -10.85 -0.84
N SER A 207 -13.31 -10.42 -2.06
CA SER A 207 -14.02 -9.17 -2.31
C SER A 207 -15.33 -8.97 -1.53
N PRO A 208 -16.12 -10.01 -1.20
CA PRO A 208 -17.30 -9.85 -0.34
C PRO A 208 -16.98 -9.46 1.11
N TYR A 209 -15.77 -9.78 1.58
CA TYR A 209 -15.37 -9.64 2.99
C TYR A 209 -14.51 -8.39 3.24
N VAL A 210 -13.78 -7.93 2.23
CA VAL A 210 -12.90 -6.76 2.34
C VAL A 210 -13.51 -5.57 1.63
N LYS A 211 -13.89 -4.56 2.41
CA LYS A 211 -14.42 -3.30 1.87
C LYS A 211 -13.39 -2.67 0.92
N GLN A 212 -13.86 -2.09 -0.18
CA GLN A 212 -13.05 -1.46 -1.24
C GLN A 212 -12.28 -2.42 -2.16
N LEU A 213 -12.09 -3.70 -1.80
CA LEU A 213 -11.33 -4.64 -2.63
C LEU A 213 -12.00 -4.86 -4.00
N SER A 214 -13.33 -4.97 -4.05
CA SER A 214 -14.07 -5.11 -5.31
C SER A 214 -13.83 -3.97 -6.30
N LYS A 215 -13.72 -2.73 -5.79
CA LYS A 215 -13.41 -1.56 -6.62
C LYS A 215 -11.99 -1.65 -7.17
N LYS A 216 -11.02 -2.11 -6.37
CA LYS A 216 -9.63 -2.34 -6.82
C LYS A 216 -9.58 -3.43 -7.90
N GLN A 217 -10.29 -4.54 -7.70
CA GLN A 217 -10.36 -5.63 -8.68
C GLN A 217 -10.98 -5.19 -10.02
N ALA A 218 -11.97 -4.29 -9.99
CA ALA A 218 -12.52 -3.70 -11.22
C ALA A 218 -11.46 -2.91 -12.01
N VAL A 219 -10.64 -2.11 -11.32
CA VAL A 219 -9.53 -1.36 -11.95
C VAL A 219 -8.46 -2.32 -12.49
N THR A 220 -8.09 -3.35 -11.72
CA THR A 220 -7.14 -4.39 -12.16
C THR A 220 -7.63 -5.11 -13.42
N SER A 221 -8.94 -5.39 -13.51
CA SER A 221 -9.56 -6.00 -14.69
C SER A 221 -9.41 -5.13 -15.95
N GLN A 222 -9.66 -3.83 -15.83
CA GLN A 222 -9.49 -2.89 -16.94
C GLN A 222 -8.02 -2.79 -17.38
N SER A 223 -7.09 -2.81 -16.43
CA SER A 223 -5.65 -2.79 -16.74
C SER A 223 -5.22 -4.08 -17.45
N LEU A 224 -5.72 -5.24 -17.03
CA LEU A 224 -5.43 -6.53 -17.67
C LEU A 224 -5.89 -6.53 -19.12
N GLN A 225 -7.13 -6.09 -19.36
CA GLN A 225 -7.68 -5.97 -20.70
C GLN A 225 -6.79 -5.10 -21.61
N LYS A 226 -6.30 -3.95 -21.11
CA LYS A 226 -5.42 -3.06 -21.90
C LYS A 226 -4.12 -3.75 -22.35
N ILE A 227 -3.49 -4.53 -21.47
CA ILE A 227 -2.26 -5.24 -21.84
C ILE A 227 -2.55 -6.41 -22.78
N GLU A 228 -3.64 -7.14 -22.55
CA GLU A 228 -4.05 -8.25 -23.42
C GLU A 228 -4.38 -7.75 -24.84
N GLU A 229 -5.08 -6.63 -24.96
CA GLU A 229 -5.35 -5.96 -26.24
C GLU A 229 -4.05 -5.53 -26.93
N ALA A 230 -3.11 -4.96 -26.18
CA ALA A 230 -1.80 -4.56 -26.71
C ALA A 230 -1.00 -5.77 -27.21
N ALA A 231 -0.95 -6.83 -26.40
CA ALA A 231 -0.26 -8.07 -26.73
C ALA A 231 -0.88 -8.77 -27.94
N TYR A 232 -2.22 -8.78 -28.04
CA TYR A 232 -2.95 -9.32 -29.18
C TYR A 232 -2.63 -8.54 -30.46
N ALA A 233 -2.73 -7.21 -30.42
CA ALA A 233 -2.44 -6.37 -31.58
C ALA A 233 -0.99 -6.54 -32.08
N ILE A 234 -0.03 -6.68 -31.15
CA ILE A 234 1.36 -6.97 -31.48
C ILE A 234 1.50 -8.37 -32.11
N ALA A 235 0.82 -9.38 -31.57
CA ALA A 235 0.91 -10.75 -32.07
C ALA A 235 0.34 -10.90 -33.49
N VAL A 236 -0.81 -10.28 -33.77
CA VAL A 236 -1.42 -10.26 -35.10
C VAL A 236 -0.48 -9.62 -36.11
N ARG A 237 0.04 -8.43 -35.81
CA ARG A 237 0.94 -7.72 -36.74
C ARG A 237 2.29 -8.41 -36.92
N ALA A 238 2.79 -9.10 -35.88
CA ALA A 238 3.97 -9.95 -36.00
C ALA A 238 3.75 -11.12 -36.97
N SER A 239 2.54 -11.66 -37.04
CA SER A 239 2.19 -12.70 -38.01
C SER A 239 2.05 -12.18 -39.44
N GLU A 240 1.69 -10.91 -39.62
CA GLU A 240 1.51 -10.28 -40.94
C GLU A 240 2.84 -9.76 -41.54
N TYR A 241 3.74 -9.22 -40.71
CA TYR A 241 4.97 -8.53 -41.15
C TYR A 241 6.26 -9.16 -40.59
N GLY A 242 6.21 -10.43 -40.19
CA GLY A 242 7.25 -11.15 -39.46
C GLY A 242 8.67 -11.15 -40.06
N GLU A 243 8.79 -10.84 -41.36
CA GLU A 243 10.07 -10.85 -42.08
C GLU A 243 10.85 -9.52 -41.98
N ASN A 244 10.24 -8.43 -41.47
CA ASN A 244 10.89 -7.12 -41.39
C ASN A 244 10.92 -6.54 -39.96
N ASP A 245 12.03 -6.81 -39.27
CA ASP A 245 12.26 -6.46 -37.85
C ASP A 245 12.14 -4.95 -37.56
N ALA A 246 12.50 -4.09 -38.52
CA ALA A 246 12.41 -2.64 -38.37
C ALA A 246 10.96 -2.14 -38.42
N MET A 247 10.14 -2.75 -39.27
CA MET A 247 8.72 -2.40 -39.42
C MET A 247 7.90 -2.89 -38.22
N LEU A 248 8.28 -4.05 -37.65
CA LEU A 248 7.68 -4.55 -36.42
C LEU A 248 7.96 -3.64 -35.21
N ALA A 249 9.15 -3.05 -35.12
CA ALA A 249 9.49 -2.12 -34.04
C ALA A 249 8.63 -0.84 -34.08
N ASP A 250 8.48 -0.23 -35.26
CA ASP A 250 7.68 0.99 -35.46
C ASP A 250 6.18 0.73 -35.19
N ILE A 251 5.69 -0.43 -35.61
CA ILE A 251 4.32 -0.90 -35.34
C ILE A 251 4.07 -1.09 -33.83
N VAL A 252 5.02 -1.67 -33.11
CA VAL A 252 4.93 -1.87 -31.65
C VAL A 252 4.87 -0.52 -30.96
N GLU A 253 5.71 0.43 -31.36
CA GLU A 253 5.72 1.79 -30.82
C GLU A 253 4.35 2.48 -31.01
N GLN A 254 3.78 2.43 -32.21
CA GLN A 254 2.45 3.01 -32.49
C GLN A 254 1.31 2.35 -31.69
N CYS A 255 1.33 1.02 -31.57
CA CYS A 255 0.32 0.27 -30.81
C CYS A 255 0.34 0.66 -29.33
N VAL A 256 1.54 0.77 -28.77
CA VAL A 256 1.79 1.13 -27.39
C VAL A 256 1.43 2.59 -27.11
N MET A 257 1.70 3.52 -28.03
CA MET A 257 1.26 4.91 -27.92
C MET A 257 -0.28 5.00 -27.87
N GLY A 258 -0.99 4.19 -28.65
CA GLY A 258 -2.45 4.11 -28.59
C GLY A 258 -2.99 3.68 -27.21
N VAL A 259 -2.30 2.75 -26.54
CA VAL A 259 -2.63 2.28 -25.19
C VAL A 259 -2.33 3.34 -24.14
N LYS A 260 -1.19 4.04 -24.24
CA LYS A 260 -0.82 5.15 -23.34
C LYS A 260 -1.77 6.34 -23.45
N SER A 261 -2.13 6.75 -24.67
CA SER A 261 -3.06 7.87 -24.92
C SER A 261 -4.48 7.57 -24.45
N ARG A 262 -4.95 6.32 -24.58
CA ARG A 262 -6.22 5.88 -23.99
C ARG A 262 -6.17 5.76 -22.46
N GLY A 263 -4.98 5.55 -21.87
CA GLY A 263 -4.78 5.55 -20.42
C GLY A 263 -4.82 6.95 -19.81
N ALA A 264 -4.17 7.93 -20.43
CA ALA A 264 -4.10 9.30 -19.93
C ALA A 264 -5.44 10.05 -19.91
N MET A 265 -6.39 9.68 -20.78
CA MET A 265 -7.76 10.25 -20.77
C MET A 265 -8.59 9.88 -19.52
N TYR A 266 -8.19 8.87 -18.75
CA TYR A 266 -8.90 8.43 -17.54
C TYR A 266 -8.15 8.71 -16.24
N GLU A 267 -6.87 9.10 -16.28
CA GLU A 267 -6.13 9.55 -15.08
C GLU A 267 -6.55 10.96 -14.62
N THR A 268 -7.19 11.74 -15.50
CA THR A 268 -7.73 13.07 -15.18
C THR A 268 -9.06 13.04 -14.39
N GLU A 269 -9.62 11.86 -14.13
CA GLU A 269 -10.87 11.69 -13.37
C GLU A 269 -10.68 10.92 -12.05
N THR A 270 -9.55 11.13 -11.37
CA THR A 270 -9.50 10.86 -9.93
C THR A 270 -9.93 12.13 -9.21
N PRO A 271 -11.15 12.22 -8.62
CA PRO A 271 -11.47 13.34 -7.77
C PRO A 271 -10.52 13.25 -6.57
N LEU A 272 -9.81 14.34 -6.30
CA LEU A 272 -9.35 14.65 -4.96
C LEU A 272 -10.58 14.60 -4.05
N LEU A 273 -10.81 13.47 -3.39
CA LEU A 273 -11.75 13.38 -2.28
C LEU A 273 -11.11 14.11 -1.09
N GLY A 274 -11.17 15.45 -1.17
CA GLY A 274 -11.14 16.34 -0.04
C GLY A 274 -12.54 16.39 0.57
N GLY A 275 -12.61 16.09 1.85
CA GLY A 275 -13.81 16.04 2.68
C GLY A 275 -13.49 15.33 3.97
#